data_AF-A0A3N5NQ12-F1
#
_entry.id   AF-A0A3N5NQ12-F1
#
_cell.length_a   1.000
_cell.length_b   1.000
_cell.length_c   1.000
_cell.angle_alpha   90.00
_cell.angle_beta   90.00
_cell.angle_gamma   90.00
#
_symmetry.space_group_name_H-M   'P 1'
#
loop_
_entity.id
_entity.type
_entity.pdbx_description
1 polymer ?
#
loop_
_entity_poly.entity_id
_entity_poly.type
_entity_poly.pdbx_seq_one_letter_code
_entity_poly.pdbx_strand_id
1 'polypeptide(L)'
;MLVYHRATGCAAARDIGRGRANRTPHCQSDMTTLLFSPLTIRGLTLRNRIVLSPMLTYSATNGYTNETHLAHYAKYAVGGTGLVFVESTKIDPRGCSTPRDLGLWKDEFIPGMRRITELVKSYGAAVGIQLGHSGRKARRSVPWEGRVPMAQCPGVD
;
A
#
# COMPACT_ATOMS: atom_id res chain seq x y z
N MET A 1 -32.88 10.64 0.59
CA MET A 1 -33.50 10.37 1.91
C MET A 1 -32.38 9.87 2.81
N LEU A 2 -31.83 10.57 3.80
CA LEU A 2 -32.17 11.82 4.49
C LEU A 2 -31.03 12.85 4.34
N VAL A 3 -31.42 14.09 4.08
CA VAL A 3 -30.74 15.29 4.56
C VAL A 3 -31.11 15.44 6.04
N TYR A 4 -30.22 15.96 6.90
CA TYR A 4 -30.47 16.67 8.19
C TYR A 4 -29.17 16.62 9.03
N HIS A 5 -28.77 17.59 9.85
CA HIS A 5 -29.23 18.95 10.14
C HIS A 5 -28.03 19.68 10.80
N ARG A 6 -27.84 20.96 10.48
CA ARG A 6 -27.09 21.92 11.31
C ARG A 6 -27.73 21.99 12.69
N ALA A 7 -26.94 21.90 13.76
CA ALA A 7 -27.36 22.30 15.11
C ALA A 7 -26.35 23.29 15.70
N THR A 8 -26.69 24.56 15.56
CA THR A 8 -26.25 25.66 16.44
C THR A 8 -26.95 25.51 17.79
N GLY A 9 -26.21 25.65 18.90
CA GLY A 9 -26.82 25.67 20.23
C GLY A 9 -25.80 25.78 21.35
N CYS A 10 -25.29 26.99 21.57
CA CYS A 10 -24.49 27.33 22.75
C CYS A 10 -25.44 27.65 23.90
N ALA A 11 -25.53 26.76 24.89
CA ALA A 11 -26.20 27.04 26.16
C ALA A 11 -25.14 27.17 27.26
N ALA A 12 -25.02 28.37 27.83
CA ALA A 12 -24.09 28.69 28.89
C ALA A 12 -24.61 28.16 30.24
N ALA A 13 -23.89 27.21 30.83
CA ALA A 13 -24.05 26.83 32.23
C ALA A 13 -23.24 27.79 33.11
N ARG A 14 -23.93 28.44 34.06
CA ARG A 14 -23.30 29.20 35.15
C ARG A 14 -22.77 28.20 36.16
N ASP A 15 -21.44 28.12 36.31
CA ASP A 15 -20.82 27.34 37.37
C ASP A 15 -20.15 28.27 38.40
N ILE A 16 -20.53 28.07 39.65
CA ILE A 16 -20.19 28.88 40.80
C ILE A 16 -18.85 28.40 41.35
N GLY A 17 -17.85 29.27 41.28
CA GLY A 17 -16.69 29.35 42.16
C GLY A 17 -16.08 28.06 42.71
N ARG A 18 -14.97 27.62 42.08
CA ARG A 18 -13.80 27.10 42.80
C ARG A 18 -12.54 27.32 41.96
N GLY A 19 -11.56 28.00 42.56
CA GLY A 19 -10.33 28.41 41.91
C GLY A 19 -9.59 27.23 41.28
N ARG A 20 -9.28 27.37 39.99
CA ARG A 20 -8.27 26.56 39.30
C ARG A 20 -7.52 27.47 38.35
N ALA A 21 -6.19 27.46 38.49
CA ALA A 21 -5.24 28.31 37.80
C ALA A 21 -5.51 28.42 36.29
N ASN A 22 -5.24 29.62 35.75
CA ASN A 22 -5.17 29.99 34.34
C ASN A 22 -4.65 28.85 33.47
N ARG A 23 -5.55 28.17 32.75
CA ARG A 23 -5.19 27.50 31.49
C ARG A 23 -5.59 28.44 30.38
N THR A 24 -4.60 29.03 29.72
CA THR A 24 -4.76 29.75 28.45
C THR A 24 -5.65 28.91 27.53
N PRO A 25 -6.63 29.51 26.83
CA PRO A 25 -7.43 28.78 25.86
C PRO A 25 -6.48 28.29 24.77
N HIS A 26 -6.16 26.99 24.78
CA HIS A 26 -5.52 26.39 23.61
C HIS A 26 -6.52 26.57 22.47
N CYS A 27 -6.16 27.44 21.54
CA CYS A 27 -6.83 27.59 20.25
C CYS A 27 -7.03 26.19 19.69
N GLN A 28 -8.28 25.73 19.64
CA GLN A 28 -8.63 24.44 19.07
C GLN A 28 -8.40 24.53 17.57
N SER A 29 -7.16 24.31 17.14
CA SER A 29 -6.87 23.98 15.75
C SER A 29 -7.61 22.69 15.45
N ASP A 30 -8.50 22.73 14.46
CA ASP A 30 -9.23 21.57 13.96
C ASP A 30 -8.26 20.37 13.85
N MET A 31 -8.48 19.37 14.70
CA MET A 31 -7.53 18.27 15.00
C MET A 31 -7.54 17.22 13.87
N THR A 32 -7.45 17.65 12.62
CA THR A 32 -7.30 16.73 11.49
C THR A 32 -5.85 16.29 11.42
N THR A 33 -5.57 15.05 11.85
CA THR A 33 -4.23 14.46 11.76
C THR A 33 -3.71 14.49 10.32
N LEU A 34 -2.42 14.84 10.16
CA LEU A 34 -1.75 14.84 8.86
C LEU A 34 -1.84 13.47 8.16
N LEU A 35 -1.97 12.37 8.91
CA LEU A 35 -2.06 11.02 8.37
C LEU A 35 -3.22 10.86 7.37
N PHE A 36 -4.37 11.45 7.66
CA PHE A 36 -5.57 11.36 6.80
C PHE A 36 -5.71 12.55 5.84
N SER A 37 -4.78 13.51 5.88
CA SER A 37 -4.74 14.62 4.91
C SER A 37 -4.22 14.15 3.55
N PRO A 38 -4.75 14.70 2.43
CA PRO A 38 -4.19 14.44 1.12
C PRO A 38 -2.70 14.81 1.01
N LEU A 39 -1.98 14.12 0.14
CA LEU A 39 -0.58 14.40 -0.17
C LEU A 39 -0.38 14.40 -1.68
N THR A 40 0.11 15.52 -2.21
CA THR A 40 0.45 15.63 -3.64
C THR A 40 1.96 15.48 -3.81
N ILE A 41 2.37 14.57 -4.67
CA ILE A 41 3.77 14.35 -5.05
C ILE A 41 3.84 14.43 -6.58
N ARG A 42 4.50 15.46 -7.10
CA ARG A 42 4.47 15.80 -8.55
C ARG A 42 3.02 15.90 -9.03
N GLY A 43 2.62 15.13 -10.05
CA GLY A 43 1.26 15.10 -10.59
C GLY A 43 0.32 14.08 -9.94
N LEU A 44 0.73 13.39 -8.86
CA LEU A 44 -0.07 12.37 -8.20
C LEU A 44 -0.58 12.87 -6.84
N THR A 45 -1.90 12.87 -6.66
CA THR A 45 -2.54 13.19 -5.37
C THR A 45 -3.03 11.92 -4.70
N LEU A 46 -2.51 11.65 -3.50
CA LEU A 46 -2.96 10.56 -2.64
C LEU A 46 -4.08 11.07 -1.72
N ARG A 47 -5.13 10.26 -1.53
CA ARG A 47 -6.26 10.59 -0.65
C ARG A 47 -5.87 10.71 0.84
N ASN A 48 -4.78 10.08 1.24
CA ASN A 48 -4.19 10.12 2.57
C ASN A 48 -2.71 9.70 2.50
N ARG A 49 -2.01 9.74 3.64
CA ARG A 49 -0.57 9.43 3.73
C ARG A 49 -0.29 7.97 4.13
N ILE A 50 -1.28 7.09 4.00
CA ILE A 50 -1.15 5.67 4.34
C ILE A 50 -0.72 4.90 3.09
N VAL A 51 0.44 4.26 3.17
CA VAL A 51 1.07 3.58 2.02
C VAL A 51 1.32 2.12 2.36
N LEU A 52 0.95 1.21 1.45
CA LEU A 52 1.41 -0.18 1.51
C LEU A 52 2.81 -0.27 0.91
N SER A 53 3.78 -0.65 1.72
CA SER A 53 5.16 -0.92 1.27
C SER A 53 5.22 -2.09 0.29
N PRO A 54 6.23 -2.13 -0.61
CA PRO A 54 6.44 -3.28 -1.50
C PRO A 54 6.89 -4.50 -0.70
N MET A 55 5.96 -5.43 -0.43
CA MET A 55 6.21 -6.63 0.37
C MET A 55 6.10 -7.87 -0.49
N LEU A 56 7.20 -8.64 -0.60
CA LEU A 56 7.21 -9.90 -1.34
C LEU A 56 6.18 -10.88 -0.76
N THR A 57 5.27 -11.34 -1.60
CA THR A 57 4.28 -12.37 -1.25
C THR A 57 4.82 -13.78 -1.53
N TYR A 58 5.88 -13.88 -2.33
CA TYR A 58 6.47 -15.15 -2.79
C TYR A 58 5.39 -16.11 -3.32
N SER A 59 4.42 -15.56 -4.05
CA SER A 59 3.23 -16.29 -4.51
C SER A 59 3.14 -16.40 -6.02
N ALA A 60 4.08 -15.83 -6.78
CA ALA A 60 4.09 -15.92 -8.23
C ALA A 60 4.33 -17.36 -8.70
N THR A 61 3.84 -17.64 -9.91
CA THR A 61 4.15 -18.86 -10.66
C THR A 61 4.78 -18.42 -11.98
N ASN A 62 6.04 -18.81 -12.22
CA ASN A 62 6.79 -18.46 -13.43
C ASN A 62 6.83 -16.94 -13.72
N GLY A 63 6.89 -16.10 -12.68
CA GLY A 63 6.85 -14.65 -12.81
C GLY A 63 5.44 -14.04 -12.94
N TYR A 64 4.39 -14.85 -13.14
CA TYR A 64 3.04 -14.35 -13.35
C TYR A 64 2.30 -14.04 -12.04
N THR A 65 1.51 -12.97 -12.09
CA THR A 65 0.50 -12.66 -11.08
C THR A 65 -0.63 -13.70 -11.12
N ASN A 66 -1.33 -13.87 -9.99
CA ASN A 66 -2.47 -14.77 -9.85
C ASN A 66 -3.49 -14.20 -8.84
N GLU A 67 -4.56 -14.95 -8.56
CA GLU A 67 -5.63 -14.53 -7.65
C GLU A 67 -5.16 -14.19 -6.23
N THR A 68 -4.10 -14.83 -5.73
CA THR A 68 -3.52 -14.50 -4.43
C THR A 68 -2.99 -13.06 -4.42
N HIS A 69 -2.37 -12.60 -5.50
CA HIS A 69 -1.90 -11.22 -5.62
C HIS A 69 -3.08 -10.25 -5.69
N LEU A 70 -4.14 -10.59 -6.44
CA LEU A 70 -5.34 -9.75 -6.52
C LEU A 70 -6.00 -9.59 -5.16
N ALA A 71 -6.26 -10.68 -4.45
CA ALA A 71 -6.81 -10.65 -3.10
C ALA A 71 -5.89 -9.88 -2.14
N HIS A 72 -4.57 -10.07 -2.24
CA HIS A 72 -3.59 -9.38 -1.40
C HIS A 72 -3.64 -7.87 -1.59
N TYR A 73 -3.66 -7.35 -2.82
CA TYR A 73 -3.69 -5.89 -3.04
C TYR A 73 -5.09 -5.30 -2.84
N ALA A 74 -6.14 -6.03 -3.23
CA ALA A 74 -7.52 -5.58 -3.07
C ALA A 74 -7.87 -5.29 -1.60
N LYS A 75 -7.49 -6.15 -0.66
CA LYS A 75 -7.80 -5.95 0.76
C LYS A 75 -7.24 -4.63 1.30
N TYR A 76 -6.05 -4.21 0.88
CA TYR A 76 -5.44 -2.95 1.30
C TYR A 76 -6.05 -1.74 0.60
N ALA A 77 -6.44 -1.89 -0.67
CA ALA A 77 -7.12 -0.84 -1.42
C ALA A 77 -8.51 -0.55 -0.83
N VAL A 78 -9.28 -1.61 -0.53
CA VAL A 78 -10.57 -1.56 0.19
C VAL A 78 -10.39 -0.96 1.59
N GLY A 79 -9.30 -1.31 2.28
CA GLY A 79 -8.98 -0.79 3.60
C GLY A 79 -8.63 0.71 3.66
N GLY A 80 -8.64 1.43 2.54
CA GLY A 80 -8.49 2.89 2.55
C GLY A 80 -7.07 3.40 2.32
N THR A 81 -6.11 2.57 1.92
CA THR A 81 -4.73 3.04 1.62
C THR A 81 -4.70 4.10 0.53
N GLY A 82 -3.82 5.09 0.64
CA GLY A 82 -3.64 6.14 -0.37
C GLY A 82 -2.82 5.67 -1.57
N LEU A 83 -1.80 4.84 -1.33
CA LEU A 83 -0.92 4.27 -2.34
C LEU A 83 -0.60 2.81 -1.99
N VAL A 84 -0.65 1.94 -3.00
CA VAL A 84 -0.27 0.53 -2.91
C VAL A 84 0.94 0.28 -3.80
N PHE A 85 2.06 -0.15 -3.22
CA PHE A 85 3.16 -0.69 -4.00
C PHE A 85 2.97 -2.18 -4.26
N VAL A 86 3.04 -2.56 -5.52
CA VAL A 86 3.27 -3.95 -5.93
C VAL A 86 4.67 -4.36 -5.46
N GLU A 87 4.79 -5.60 -5.02
CA GLU A 87 6.03 -6.21 -4.53
C GLU A 87 7.19 -6.11 -5.55
N SER A 88 8.42 -6.32 -5.05
CA SER A 88 9.63 -6.25 -5.87
C SER A 88 9.50 -7.15 -7.10
N THR A 89 9.28 -6.51 -8.25
CA THR A 89 9.01 -7.17 -9.52
C THR A 89 10.29 -7.18 -10.33
N LYS A 90 10.68 -8.38 -10.78
CA LYS A 90 11.98 -8.61 -11.38
C LYS A 90 11.97 -8.24 -12.85
N ILE A 91 12.96 -7.48 -13.27
CA ILE A 91 13.10 -7.00 -14.65
C ILE A 91 13.95 -7.92 -15.52
N ASP A 92 14.57 -8.93 -14.92
CA ASP A 92 15.40 -9.93 -15.58
C ASP A 92 15.27 -11.25 -14.79
N PRO A 93 15.13 -12.40 -15.47
CA PRO A 93 15.01 -13.69 -14.79
C PRO A 93 16.21 -14.02 -13.88
N ARG A 94 17.43 -13.60 -14.24
CA ARG A 94 18.64 -13.75 -13.41
C ARG A 94 18.59 -12.92 -12.12
N GLY A 95 17.71 -11.92 -12.07
CA GLY A 95 17.47 -11.05 -10.94
C GLY A 95 16.50 -11.60 -9.90
N CYS A 96 15.87 -12.75 -10.16
CA CYS A 96 14.93 -13.38 -9.24
C CYS A 96 15.61 -13.78 -7.92
N SER A 97 15.10 -13.24 -6.81
CA SER A 97 15.50 -13.68 -5.48
C SER A 97 15.01 -15.09 -5.20
N THR A 98 13.78 -15.40 -5.62
CA THR A 98 13.19 -16.74 -5.50
C THR A 98 12.45 -17.12 -6.79
N PRO A 99 12.15 -18.40 -7.02
CA PRO A 99 11.30 -18.84 -8.13
C PRO A 99 9.86 -18.28 -8.10
N ARG A 100 9.44 -17.71 -6.96
CA ARG A 100 8.07 -17.23 -6.72
C ARG A 100 7.96 -15.71 -6.69
N ASP A 101 8.93 -15.03 -7.29
CA ASP A 101 8.91 -13.58 -7.47
C ASP A 101 8.11 -13.19 -8.72
N LEU A 102 7.48 -12.02 -8.71
CA LEU A 102 6.83 -11.46 -9.91
C LEU A 102 7.87 -11.04 -10.96
N GLY A 103 7.49 -11.15 -12.23
CA GLY A 103 8.28 -10.76 -13.39
C GLY A 103 7.69 -9.60 -14.19
N LEU A 104 8.57 -8.87 -14.88
CA LEU A 104 8.23 -7.82 -15.84
C LEU A 104 9.31 -7.71 -16.94
N TRP A 105 9.89 -8.84 -17.36
CA TRP A 105 10.88 -8.91 -18.44
C TRP A 105 10.27 -9.31 -19.80
N LYS A 106 8.97 -9.59 -19.85
CA LYS A 106 8.22 -9.89 -21.07
C LYS A 106 6.83 -9.25 -21.02
N ASP A 107 6.26 -8.99 -22.19
CA ASP A 107 4.96 -8.33 -22.31
C ASP A 107 3.80 -9.21 -21.82
N GLU A 108 3.98 -10.53 -21.77
CA GLU A 108 2.98 -11.47 -21.25
C GLU A 108 2.67 -11.25 -19.75
N PHE A 109 3.53 -10.54 -19.01
CA PHE A 109 3.26 -10.16 -17.62
C PHE A 109 2.31 -8.96 -17.49
N ILE A 110 2.20 -8.12 -18.53
CA ILE A 110 1.43 -6.87 -18.51
C ILE A 110 -0.06 -7.08 -18.21
N PRO A 111 -0.77 -8.06 -18.81
CA PRO A 111 -2.20 -8.26 -18.54
C PRO A 111 -2.51 -8.51 -17.06
N GLY A 112 -1.68 -9.31 -16.39
CA GLY A 112 -1.83 -9.59 -14.96
C GLY A 112 -1.61 -8.36 -14.08
N MET A 113 -0.55 -7.60 -14.38
CA MET A 113 -0.25 -6.33 -13.70
C MET A 113 -1.33 -5.27 -13.93
N ARG A 114 -1.91 -5.23 -15.14
CA ARG A 114 -3.03 -4.34 -15.48
C ARG A 114 -4.25 -4.67 -14.62
N ARG A 115 -4.60 -5.95 -14.45
CA ARG A 115 -5.73 -6.38 -13.61
C ARG A 115 -5.55 -5.94 -12.16
N ILE A 116 -4.34 -6.06 -11.59
CA ILE A 116 -4.03 -5.53 -10.25
C ILE A 116 -4.22 -4.00 -10.22
N THR A 117 -3.68 -3.31 -11.21
CA THR A 117 -3.70 -1.84 -11.26
C THR A 117 -5.13 -1.29 -11.35
N GLU A 118 -5.97 -1.87 -12.21
CA GLU A 118 -7.37 -1.50 -12.38
C GLU A 118 -8.18 -1.76 -11.10
N LEU A 119 -8.00 -2.93 -10.48
CA LEU A 119 -8.68 -3.30 -9.24
C LEU A 119 -8.32 -2.38 -8.07
N VAL A 120 -7.04 -2.03 -7.90
CA VAL A 120 -6.64 -1.13 -6.82
C VAL A 120 -7.18 0.29 -7.06
N LYS A 121 -7.11 0.77 -8.31
CA LYS A 121 -7.64 2.09 -8.69
C LYS A 121 -9.14 2.19 -8.52
N SER A 122 -9.90 1.10 -8.75
CA SER A 122 -11.36 1.11 -8.55
C SER A 122 -11.77 1.37 -7.09
N TYR A 123 -10.87 1.17 -6.12
CA TYR A 123 -11.08 1.51 -4.71
C TYR A 123 -10.47 2.86 -4.29
N GLY A 124 -10.00 3.67 -5.24
CA GLY A 124 -9.51 5.03 -5.00
C GLY A 124 -8.08 5.13 -4.45
N ALA A 125 -7.30 4.05 -4.54
CA ALA A 125 -5.88 4.05 -4.20
C ALA A 125 -5.01 4.22 -5.47
N ALA A 126 -3.89 4.92 -5.33
CA ALA A 126 -2.85 4.94 -6.36
C ALA A 126 -2.07 3.62 -6.35
N VAL A 127 -1.38 3.32 -7.46
CA VAL A 127 -0.58 2.10 -7.61
C VAL A 127 0.84 2.47 -8.02
N GLY A 128 1.81 1.92 -7.33
CA GLY A 128 3.22 1.97 -7.68
C GLY A 128 3.79 0.56 -7.84
N ILE A 129 4.96 0.44 -8.46
CA ILE A 129 5.69 -0.83 -8.60
C ILE A 129 7.15 -0.61 -8.20
N GLN A 130 7.73 -1.58 -7.49
CA GLN A 130 9.15 -1.60 -7.20
C GLN A 130 9.86 -2.50 -8.21
N LEU A 131 10.58 -1.90 -9.17
CA LEU A 131 11.45 -2.66 -10.07
C LEU A 131 12.67 -3.18 -9.30
N GLY A 132 13.01 -4.45 -9.47
CA GLY A 132 14.05 -5.11 -8.69
C GLY A 132 14.97 -6.02 -9.48
N HIS A 133 16.22 -6.09 -9.04
CA HIS A 133 17.18 -7.11 -9.45
C HIS A 133 18.01 -7.52 -8.22
N SER A 134 17.96 -8.79 -7.84
CA SER A 134 18.51 -9.23 -6.54
C SER A 134 20.04 -9.39 -6.57
N GLY A 135 20.65 -9.40 -7.75
CA GLY A 135 22.11 -9.42 -7.93
C GLY A 135 22.73 -10.62 -7.20
N ARG A 136 23.76 -10.39 -6.38
CA ARG A 136 24.40 -11.45 -5.59
C ARG A 136 23.47 -12.14 -4.57
N LYS A 137 22.29 -11.58 -4.28
CA LYS A 137 21.26 -12.17 -3.41
C LYS A 137 20.20 -12.95 -4.18
N ALA A 138 20.34 -13.08 -5.49
CA ALA A 138 19.46 -13.89 -6.34
C ALA A 138 19.56 -15.39 -6.00
N ARG A 139 18.67 -16.17 -6.57
CA ARG A 139 18.70 -17.65 -6.55
C ARG A 139 18.70 -18.25 -5.15
N ARG A 140 17.67 -17.93 -4.37
CA ARG A 140 17.43 -18.49 -3.04
C ARG A 140 16.08 -19.20 -2.98
N SER A 141 15.96 -20.20 -2.11
CA SER A 141 14.65 -20.74 -1.75
C SER A 141 13.81 -19.68 -1.06
N VAL A 142 12.51 -19.95 -0.97
CA VAL A 142 11.56 -19.06 -0.28
C VAL A 142 11.89 -18.93 1.22
N PRO A 143 11.45 -17.85 1.89
CA PRO A 143 11.92 -17.55 3.25
C PRO A 143 11.67 -18.65 4.28
N TRP A 144 10.51 -19.32 4.21
CA TRP A 144 10.15 -20.40 5.14
C TRP A 144 10.90 -21.72 4.87
N GLU A 145 11.61 -21.82 3.75
CA GLU A 145 12.55 -22.92 3.42
C GLU A 145 14.01 -22.54 3.75
N GLY A 146 14.22 -21.50 4.56
CA GLY A 146 15.53 -21.11 5.06
C GLY A 146 16.38 -20.26 4.10
N ARG A 147 15.83 -19.81 2.97
CA ARG A 147 16.55 -19.03 1.95
C ARG A 147 17.86 -19.70 1.53
N VAL A 148 17.87 -21.00 1.26
CA VAL A 148 19.09 -21.71 0.83
C VAL A 148 19.48 -21.30 -0.60
N PRO A 149 20.77 -21.20 -0.95
CA PRO A 149 21.18 -20.98 -2.34
C PRO A 149 20.68 -22.09 -3.25
N MET A 150 20.23 -21.72 -4.45
CA MET A 150 19.75 -22.64 -5.47
C MET A 150 20.63 -22.54 -6.72
N ALA A 151 20.95 -23.68 -7.33
CA ALA A 151 21.65 -23.69 -8.61
C ALA A 151 20.73 -23.17 -9.74
N GLN A 152 19.47 -23.59 -9.70
CA GLN A 152 18.43 -23.24 -10.66
C GLN A 152 17.20 -22.68 -9.95
N CYS A 153 16.46 -21.80 -10.62
CA CYS A 153 15.18 -21.27 -10.20
C CYS A 153 14.10 -21.68 -11.22
N PRO A 154 13.48 -22.86 -11.04
CA PRO A 154 12.49 -23.38 -11.98
C PRO A 154 11.38 -22.37 -12.30
N GLY A 155 11.02 -22.26 -13.57
CA GLY A 155 9.96 -21.37 -14.03
C GLY A 155 10.37 -19.91 -14.27
N VAL A 156 11.55 -19.50 -13.78
CA VAL A 156 12.11 -18.16 -14.00
C VAL A 156 13.57 -18.20 -14.48
N ASP A 157 14.12 -19.37 -14.78
CA ASP A 157 15.38 -19.52 -15.53
C ASP A 157 15.14 -19.43 -17.04
#